data_AF-K1Z1V3-F1
#
_entry.id   AF-K1Z1V3-F1
#
_cell.length_a   1.000
_cell.length_b   1.000
_cell.length_c   1.000
_cell.angle_alpha   90.00
_cell.angle_beta   90.00
_cell.angle_gamma   90.00
#
_symmetry.space_group_name_H-M   'P 1'
#
loop_
_entity.id
_entity.type
_entity.pdbx_description
1 polymer ?
#
loop_
_entity_poly.entity_id
_entity_poly.type
_entity_poly.pdbx_seq_one_letter_code
_entity_poly.pdbx_strand_id
1 'polypeptide(L)'
;TSESAMAAAGDLIRRGGNINLINEHVVRNKSINLLHLWGAVLNRLNKHEALDMVYTYITQADLTTHLVSENDSEGIANFLNNLDEGKMALILKETSDGKIKGSFRTTKDDVDVSALAKKMGGGGHKKAAGFSTIGTIHEVLEKILAL
;
A
#
# COMPACT_ATOMS: atom_id res chain seq x y z
N THR A 1 7.01 0.96 16.33
CA THR A 1 7.24 2.11 17.23
C THR A 1 8.26 1.72 18.28
N SER A 2 9.26 2.56 18.55
CA SER A 2 10.29 2.33 19.58
C SER A 2 10.17 3.34 20.72
N GLU A 3 10.74 3.02 21.89
CA GLU A 3 10.86 3.94 23.02
C GLU A 3 11.52 5.27 22.60
N SER A 4 12.65 5.18 21.88
CA SER A 4 13.38 6.36 21.38
C SER A 4 12.52 7.24 20.46
N ALA A 5 11.71 6.64 19.59
CA ALA A 5 10.81 7.39 18.71
C ALA A 5 9.71 8.11 19.51
N MET A 6 9.15 7.46 20.53
CA MET A 6 8.15 8.08 21.41
C MET A 6 8.73 9.20 22.27
N ALA A 7 9.96 9.03 22.78
CA ALA A 7 10.65 10.08 23.53
C ALA A 7 10.91 11.33 22.65
N ALA A 8 11.35 11.13 21.41
CA ALA A 8 11.54 12.22 20.45
C ALA A 8 10.22 12.92 20.11
N ALA A 9 9.14 12.18 19.89
CA ALA A 9 7.81 12.74 19.65
C ALA A 9 7.33 13.59 20.84
N GLY A 10 7.57 13.13 22.07
CA GLY A 10 7.28 13.90 23.29
C GLY A 10 8.09 15.20 23.37
N ASP A 11 9.36 15.18 22.98
CA ASP A 11 10.19 16.40 22.97
C ASP A 11 9.69 17.43 21.93
N LEU A 12 9.28 16.98 20.76
CA LEU A 12 8.69 17.84 19.74
C LEU A 12 7.40 18.51 20.23
N ILE A 13 6.53 17.77 20.91
CA ILE A 13 5.31 18.32 21.51
C ILE A 13 5.65 19.36 22.57
N ARG A 14 6.62 19.09 23.46
CA ARG A 14 7.08 20.06 24.48
C ARG A 14 7.60 21.36 23.86
N ARG A 15 8.19 21.30 22.66
CA ARG A 15 8.70 22.45 21.91
C ARG A 15 7.62 23.18 21.09
N GLY A 16 6.35 22.82 21.25
CA GLY A 16 5.22 23.45 20.55
C GLY A 16 4.69 22.69 19.33
N GLY A 17 5.17 21.47 19.08
CA GLY A 17 4.61 20.59 18.07
C GLY A 17 3.13 20.29 18.33
N ASN A 18 2.26 20.62 17.39
CA ASN A 18 0.81 20.46 17.53
C ASN A 18 0.35 19.16 16.85
N ILE A 19 0.08 18.14 17.65
CA ILE A 19 -0.36 16.83 17.15
C ILE A 19 -1.71 16.88 16.43
N ASN A 20 -2.59 17.81 16.80
CA ASN A 20 -3.90 17.95 16.15
C ASN A 20 -3.74 18.50 14.73
N LEU A 21 -2.89 19.51 14.54
CA LEU A 21 -2.58 20.05 13.20
C LEU A 21 -1.88 19.00 12.34
N ILE A 22 -0.93 18.24 12.90
CA ILE A 22 -0.27 17.13 12.19
C ILE A 22 -1.31 16.11 11.74
N ASN A 23 -2.22 15.70 12.63
CA ASN A 23 -3.27 14.74 12.30
C ASN A 23 -4.25 15.28 11.25
N GLU A 24 -4.59 16.57 11.31
CA GLU A 24 -5.45 17.22 10.32
C GLU A 24 -4.85 17.14 8.91
N HIS A 25 -3.56 17.46 8.78
CA HIS A 25 -2.90 17.52 7.47
C HIS A 25 -2.35 16.19 6.96
N VAL A 26 -2.12 15.19 7.82
CA VAL A 26 -1.52 13.90 7.42
C VAL A 26 -2.52 12.75 7.43
N VAL A 27 -3.45 12.75 8.39
CA VAL A 27 -4.40 11.63 8.59
C VAL A 27 -5.78 12.00 8.04
N ARG A 28 -6.32 13.15 8.45
CA ARG A 28 -7.69 13.62 8.13
C ARG A 28 -7.76 14.44 6.84
N ASN A 29 -7.01 14.03 5.83
CA ASN A 29 -6.89 14.72 4.54
C ASN A 29 -7.50 13.95 3.37
N LYS A 30 -8.37 12.95 3.63
CA LYS A 30 -8.95 12.09 2.59
C LYS A 30 -10.19 12.75 1.98
N SER A 31 -10.21 12.88 0.66
CA SER A 31 -11.35 13.41 -0.09
C SER A 31 -12.43 12.32 -0.29
N ILE A 32 -13.67 12.75 -0.55
CA ILE A 32 -14.78 11.85 -0.92
C ILE A 32 -14.40 11.00 -2.14
N ASN A 33 -13.79 11.62 -3.14
CA ASN A 33 -13.31 10.97 -4.36
C ASN A 33 -12.32 9.84 -4.07
N LEU A 34 -11.37 10.08 -3.17
CA LEU A 34 -10.41 9.06 -2.74
C LEU A 34 -11.10 7.91 -2.00
N LEU A 35 -12.09 8.21 -1.16
CA LEU A 35 -12.85 7.17 -0.46
C LEU A 35 -13.74 6.35 -1.42
N HIS A 36 -14.30 6.96 -2.47
CA HIS A 36 -15.01 6.22 -3.52
C HIS A 36 -14.05 5.33 -4.33
N LEU A 37 -12.87 5.84 -4.68
CA LEU A 37 -11.80 5.03 -5.29
C LEU A 37 -11.46 3.83 -4.39
N TRP A 38 -11.28 4.06 -3.08
CA TRP A 38 -11.03 2.98 -2.14
C TRP A 38 -12.18 1.98 -2.13
N GLY A 39 -13.44 2.42 -2.18
CA GLY A 39 -14.59 1.51 -2.30
C GLY A 39 -14.49 0.58 -3.51
N ALA A 40 -14.16 1.12 -4.69
CA ALA A 40 -13.99 0.33 -5.91
C ALA A 40 -12.84 -0.68 -5.80
N VAL A 41 -11.70 -0.25 -5.22
CA VAL A 41 -10.51 -1.08 -5.03
C VAL A 41 -10.74 -2.16 -3.97
N LEU A 42 -11.40 -1.83 -2.86
CA LEU A 42 -11.73 -2.78 -1.79
C LEU A 42 -12.74 -3.82 -2.26
N ASN A 43 -13.68 -3.46 -3.15
CA ASN A 43 -14.61 -4.42 -3.74
C ASN A 43 -13.93 -5.50 -4.62
N ARG A 44 -12.67 -5.29 -5.01
CA ARG A 44 -11.85 -6.27 -5.76
C ARG A 44 -10.87 -7.04 -4.89
N LEU A 45 -10.91 -6.85 -3.57
CA LEU A 45 -10.04 -7.61 -2.67
C LEU A 45 -10.25 -9.10 -2.86
N ASN A 46 -9.15 -9.81 -2.95
CA ASN A 46 -9.13 -11.25 -3.05
C ASN A 46 -8.00 -11.82 -2.20
N LYS A 47 -8.09 -13.11 -1.88
CA LYS A 47 -7.10 -13.83 -1.08
C LYS A 47 -6.53 -14.99 -1.88
N HIS A 48 -5.20 -15.02 -1.95
CA HIS A 48 -4.48 -16.18 -2.46
C HIS A 48 -4.06 -17.07 -1.30
N GLU A 49 -4.76 -18.19 -1.11
CA GLU A 49 -4.57 -19.07 0.04
C GLU A 49 -3.15 -19.66 0.12
N ALA A 50 -2.56 -20.08 -0.99
CA ALA A 50 -1.23 -20.71 -0.98
C ALA A 50 -0.09 -19.76 -0.56
N LEU A 51 -0.25 -18.46 -0.84
CA LEU A 51 0.70 -17.43 -0.42
C LEU A 51 0.30 -16.76 0.89
N ASP A 52 -0.88 -17.10 1.43
CA ASP A 52 -1.51 -16.41 2.55
C ASP A 52 -1.47 -14.88 2.38
N MET A 53 -1.85 -14.42 1.18
CA MET A 53 -1.72 -13.04 0.74
C MET A 53 -3.06 -12.50 0.26
N VAL A 54 -3.41 -11.29 0.72
CA VAL A 54 -4.51 -10.53 0.11
C VAL A 54 -3.98 -9.58 -0.94
N TYR A 55 -4.79 -9.36 -1.98
CA TYR A 55 -4.39 -8.45 -3.03
C TYR A 55 -5.57 -7.70 -3.64
N THR A 56 -5.25 -6.56 -4.21
CA THR A 56 -6.16 -5.76 -5.03
C THR A 56 -5.33 -4.87 -5.96
N TYR A 57 -5.99 -4.03 -6.75
CA TYR A 57 -5.32 -3.17 -7.70
C TYR A 57 -6.09 -1.89 -8.04
N ILE A 58 -5.32 -0.91 -8.52
CA ILE A 58 -5.78 0.40 -9.01
C ILE A 58 -5.40 0.52 -10.49
N THR A 59 -6.38 0.78 -11.35
CA THR A 59 -6.17 1.07 -12.78
C THR A 59 -6.16 2.57 -13.05
N GLN A 60 -5.63 2.99 -14.20
CA GLN A 60 -5.72 4.38 -14.68
C GLN A 60 -7.19 4.78 -14.91
N ALA A 61 -8.04 3.83 -15.30
CA ALA A 61 -9.48 4.04 -15.44
C ALA A 61 -10.14 4.35 -14.10
N ASP A 62 -9.71 3.73 -13.01
CA ASP A 62 -10.22 4.03 -11.66
C ASP A 62 -9.85 5.45 -11.23
N LEU A 63 -8.59 5.82 -11.42
CA LEU A 63 -8.09 7.17 -11.11
C LEU A 63 -8.89 8.24 -11.88
N THR A 64 -9.11 8.00 -13.17
CA THR A 64 -9.88 8.89 -14.04
C THR A 64 -11.35 8.97 -13.61
N THR A 65 -11.98 7.81 -13.37
CA THR A 65 -13.40 7.71 -12.98
C THR A 65 -13.68 8.44 -11.66
N HIS A 66 -12.76 8.31 -10.71
CA HIS A 66 -12.92 8.91 -9.38
C HIS A 66 -12.29 10.30 -9.26
N LEU A 67 -11.70 10.85 -10.33
CA LEU A 67 -11.01 12.15 -10.32
C LEU A 67 -9.94 12.24 -9.22
N VAL A 68 -9.12 11.20 -9.11
CA VAL A 68 -8.03 11.09 -8.14
C VAL A 68 -6.71 11.04 -8.89
N SER A 69 -5.76 11.88 -8.50
CA SER A 69 -4.43 11.84 -9.12
C SER A 69 -3.66 10.59 -8.66
N GLU A 70 -2.68 10.16 -9.46
CA GLU A 70 -1.86 9.01 -9.08
C GLU A 70 -1.15 9.21 -7.72
N ASN A 71 -0.76 10.46 -7.40
CA ASN A 71 -0.12 10.83 -6.14
C ASN A 71 -1.08 10.82 -4.95
N ASP A 72 -2.37 11.10 -5.19
CA ASP A 72 -3.39 11.14 -4.14
C ASP A 72 -4.00 9.76 -3.85
N SER A 73 -3.71 8.75 -4.68
CA SER A 73 -4.20 7.37 -4.53
C SER A 73 -3.51 6.54 -3.44
N GLU A 74 -2.61 7.14 -2.66
CA GLU A 74 -1.83 6.45 -1.64
C GLU A 74 -2.65 6.11 -0.38
N GLY A 75 -2.02 5.34 0.53
CA GLY A 75 -2.58 5.03 1.85
C GLY A 75 -3.38 3.73 1.92
N ILE A 76 -4.04 3.30 0.84
CA ILE A 76 -4.81 2.04 0.84
C ILE A 76 -3.94 0.81 1.15
N ALA A 77 -2.69 0.78 0.69
CA ALA A 77 -1.74 -0.31 1.02
C ALA A 77 -1.47 -0.41 2.53
N ASN A 78 -1.38 0.72 3.22
CA ASN A 78 -1.22 0.74 4.67
C ASN A 78 -2.53 0.42 5.38
N PHE A 79 -3.67 0.77 4.80
CA PHE A 79 -4.98 0.41 5.33
C PHE A 79 -5.21 -1.12 5.29
N LEU A 80 -4.84 -1.78 4.18
CA LEU A 80 -4.95 -3.24 4.05
C LEU A 80 -4.08 -4.02 5.03
N ASN A 81 -3.04 -3.39 5.59
CA ASN A 81 -2.23 -3.99 6.64
C ASN A 81 -3.00 -4.21 7.97
N ASN A 82 -4.19 -3.63 8.12
CA ASN A 82 -5.08 -3.88 9.26
C ASN A 82 -5.94 -5.13 9.09
N LEU A 83 -5.89 -5.78 7.92
CA LEU A 83 -6.67 -6.96 7.64
C LEU A 83 -6.03 -8.17 8.33
N ASP A 84 -6.84 -8.94 9.06
CA ASP A 84 -6.37 -10.10 9.81
C ASP A 84 -6.25 -11.35 8.92
N GLU A 85 -7.05 -11.41 7.85
CA GLU A 85 -7.11 -12.50 6.89
C GLU A 85 -5.96 -12.44 5.89
N GLY A 86 -4.77 -12.81 6.32
CA GLY A 86 -3.59 -12.90 5.47
C GLY A 86 -2.33 -12.47 6.20
N LYS A 87 -1.21 -13.06 5.82
CA LYS A 87 0.11 -12.71 6.35
C LYS A 87 0.71 -11.49 5.66
N MET A 88 0.25 -11.14 4.47
CA MET A 88 0.72 -9.97 3.72
C MET A 88 -0.34 -9.43 2.76
N ALA A 89 -0.15 -8.19 2.34
CA ALA A 89 -0.98 -7.51 1.34
C ALA A 89 -0.16 -7.09 0.13
N LEU A 90 -0.75 -7.19 -1.06
CA LEU A 90 -0.23 -6.65 -2.32
C LEU A 90 -1.24 -5.68 -2.93
N ILE A 91 -0.77 -4.50 -3.32
CA ILE A 91 -1.51 -3.61 -4.22
C ILE A 91 -0.72 -3.41 -5.49
N LEU A 92 -1.36 -3.67 -6.63
CA LEU A 92 -0.86 -3.30 -7.94
C LEU A 92 -1.47 -1.95 -8.36
N LYS A 93 -0.69 -1.10 -9.03
CA LYS A 93 -1.16 0.17 -9.57
C LYS A 93 -0.61 0.38 -10.97
N GLU A 94 -1.48 0.69 -11.92
CA GLU A 94 -1.05 1.21 -13.21
C GLU A 94 -0.52 2.63 -13.05
N THR A 95 0.65 2.90 -13.63
CA THR A 95 1.30 4.21 -13.63
C THR A 95 1.09 4.92 -14.96
N SER A 96 1.16 6.25 -14.96
CA SER A 96 0.97 7.04 -16.19
C SER A 96 1.98 6.73 -17.31
N ASP A 97 3.16 6.16 -16.97
CA ASP A 97 4.17 5.70 -17.94
C ASP A 97 3.93 4.27 -18.46
N GLY A 98 2.75 3.70 -18.21
CA GLY A 98 2.33 2.40 -18.73
C GLY A 98 2.95 1.19 -18.03
N LYS A 99 3.46 1.37 -16.81
CA LYS A 99 4.01 0.30 -15.98
C LYS A 99 3.04 -0.10 -14.87
N ILE A 100 3.36 -1.22 -14.23
CA ILE A 100 2.70 -1.67 -13.00
C ILE A 100 3.65 -1.50 -11.83
N LYS A 101 3.22 -0.73 -10.83
CA LYS A 101 3.88 -0.63 -9.53
C LYS A 101 3.21 -1.59 -8.56
N GLY A 102 3.98 -2.50 -7.99
CA GLY A 102 3.51 -3.37 -6.92
C GLY A 102 4.02 -2.92 -5.56
N SER A 103 3.15 -2.89 -4.56
CA SER A 103 3.48 -2.56 -3.18
C SER A 103 3.08 -3.70 -2.26
N PHE A 104 4.06 -4.33 -1.65
CA PHE A 104 3.86 -5.35 -0.63
C PHE A 104 3.95 -4.75 0.77
N ARG A 105 3.12 -5.26 1.68
CA ARG A 105 3.10 -4.89 3.09
C ARG A 105 2.82 -6.10 3.97
N THR A 106 3.40 -6.11 5.17
CA THR A 106 3.05 -7.08 6.23
C THR A 106 3.24 -6.45 7.60
N THR A 107 2.42 -6.88 8.56
CA THR A 107 2.61 -6.58 9.98
C THR A 107 3.31 -7.72 10.73
N LYS A 108 3.41 -8.90 10.12
CA LYS A 108 3.92 -10.13 10.72
C LYS A 108 5.45 -10.16 10.71
N ASP A 109 6.06 -10.54 11.84
CA ASP A 109 7.52 -10.58 11.98
C ASP A 109 8.17 -11.82 11.33
N ASP A 110 7.40 -12.86 11.04
CA ASP A 110 7.86 -14.08 10.36
C ASP A 110 7.83 -13.97 8.82
N VAL A 111 7.33 -12.86 8.27
CA VAL A 111 7.19 -12.63 6.82
C VAL A 111 8.24 -11.64 6.32
N ASP A 112 8.84 -11.91 5.16
CA ASP A 112 9.74 -10.98 4.44
C ASP A 112 9.22 -10.68 3.03
N VAL A 113 8.54 -9.54 2.88
CA VAL A 113 8.01 -9.12 1.58
C VAL A 113 9.08 -8.59 0.62
N SER A 114 10.28 -8.27 1.12
CA SER A 114 11.40 -7.83 0.26
C SER A 114 11.90 -8.97 -0.64
N ALA A 115 11.78 -10.22 -0.17
CA ALA A 115 12.12 -11.39 -0.96
C ALA A 115 11.22 -11.53 -2.21
N LEU A 116 9.90 -11.33 -2.03
CA LEU A 116 8.94 -11.34 -3.14
C LEU A 116 9.18 -10.18 -4.12
N ALA A 117 9.41 -8.98 -3.59
CA ALA A 117 9.72 -7.81 -4.42
C ALA A 117 10.99 -8.04 -5.28
N LYS A 118 12.03 -8.66 -4.73
CA LYS A 118 13.26 -9.01 -5.47
C LYS A 118 13.02 -9.99 -6.62
N LYS A 119 12.12 -10.99 -6.44
CA LYS A 119 11.73 -11.90 -7.54
C LYS A 119 11.07 -11.13 -8.72
N MET A 120 10.50 -9.96 -8.44
CA MET A 120 9.90 -9.06 -9.43
C MET A 120 10.86 -7.95 -9.90
N GLY A 121 12.15 -8.03 -9.56
CA GLY A 121 13.16 -7.01 -9.92
C GLY A 121 13.12 -5.74 -9.07
N GLY A 122 12.39 -5.76 -7.95
CA GLY A 122 12.28 -4.66 -6.99
C GLY A 122 13.11 -4.88 -5.72
N GLY A 123 12.64 -4.29 -4.62
CA GLY A 123 13.32 -4.37 -3.32
C GLY A 123 12.59 -3.62 -2.21
N GLY A 124 13.27 -3.41 -1.09
CA GLY A 124 12.74 -2.69 0.07
C GLY A 124 13.11 -3.38 1.38
N HIS A 125 12.25 -3.21 2.38
CA HIS A 125 12.42 -3.76 3.73
C HIS A 125 11.51 -4.96 3.97
N LYS A 126 11.85 -5.74 5.00
CA LYS A 126 11.13 -6.95 5.42
C LYS A 126 9.60 -6.76 5.52
N LYS A 127 9.15 -5.61 6.01
CA LYS A 127 7.71 -5.28 6.20
C LYS A 127 7.07 -4.45 5.09
N ALA A 128 7.88 -3.86 4.22
CA ALA A 128 7.43 -2.92 3.21
C ALA A 128 8.40 -2.90 2.03
N ALA A 129 7.95 -3.46 0.91
CA ALA A 129 8.74 -3.59 -0.31
C ALA A 129 7.88 -3.33 -1.54
N GLY A 130 8.52 -3.16 -2.70
CA GLY A 130 7.80 -2.94 -3.94
C GLY A 130 8.67 -3.13 -5.16
N PHE A 131 8.02 -3.12 -6.32
CA PHE A 131 8.64 -3.27 -7.63
C PHE A 131 7.92 -2.40 -8.67
N SER A 132 8.56 -2.21 -9.81
CA SER A 132 7.94 -1.62 -11.00
C SER A 132 8.31 -2.49 -12.20
N THR A 133 7.33 -2.88 -13.00
CA THR A 133 7.52 -3.76 -14.16
C THR A 133 6.61 -3.36 -15.31
N ILE A 134 6.99 -3.72 -16.53
CA ILE A 134 6.14 -3.58 -17.72
C ILE A 134 5.16 -4.75 -17.75
N GLY A 135 3.95 -4.50 -18.26
CA GLY A 135 2.89 -5.49 -18.45
C GLY A 135 1.52 -4.92 -18.05
N THR A 136 0.50 -5.76 -18.14
CA THR A 136 -0.84 -5.49 -17.61
C THR A 136 -0.96 -5.94 -16.15
N ILE A 137 -1.97 -5.44 -15.44
CA ILE A 137 -2.27 -5.91 -14.08
C ILE A 137 -2.45 -7.43 -14.04
N HIS A 138 -3.13 -7.99 -15.03
CA HIS A 138 -3.41 -9.43 -15.08
C HIS A 138 -2.13 -10.25 -15.25
N GLU A 139 -1.27 -9.89 -16.21
CA GLU A 139 0.01 -10.58 -16.43
C GLU A 139 0.93 -10.51 -15.19
N VAL A 140 0.99 -9.35 -14.54
CA VAL A 140 1.81 -9.16 -13.34
C VAL A 140 1.25 -9.95 -12.17
N LEU A 141 -0.08 -9.98 -12.02
CA LEU A 141 -0.74 -10.76 -10.97
C LEU A 141 -0.50 -12.26 -11.16
N GLU A 142 -0.74 -12.81 -12.35
CA GLU A 142 -0.46 -14.21 -12.70
C GLU A 142 0.97 -14.62 -12.33
N LYS A 143 1.95 -13.79 -12.69
CA LYS A 143 3.36 -14.03 -12.37
C LYS A 143 3.63 -14.09 -10.86
N ILE A 144 2.95 -13.27 -10.07
CA ILE A 144 3.12 -13.24 -8.61
C ILE A 144 2.43 -14.43 -7.94
N LEU A 145 1.22 -14.78 -8.39
CA LEU A 145 0.45 -15.89 -7.82
C LEU A 145 1.12 -17.25 -8.08
N ALA A 146 1.99 -17.33 -9.09
CA ALA A 146 2.79 -18.50 -9.41
C ALA A 146 4.14 -18.62 -8.64
N LEU A 147 4.45 -17.69 -7.72
CA LEU A 147 5.74 -17.64 -6.98
C LEU A 147 5.86 -18.63 -5.81
#